data_AF-A0A7X7GW82-F1
#
_entry.id   AF-A0A7X7GW82-F1
#
_cell.length_a   1.000
_cell.length_b   1.000
_cell.length_c   1.000
_cell.angle_alpha   90.00
_cell.angle_beta   90.00
_cell.angle_gamma   90.00
#
_symmetry.space_group_name_H-M   'P 1'
#
loop_
_entity.id
_entity.type
_entity.pdbx_description
1 polymer ?
#
loop_
_entity_poly.entity_id
_entity_poly.type
_entity_poly.pdbx_seq_one_letter_code
_entity_poly.pdbx_strand_id
1 'polypeptide(L)'
;MAQGDARIAAELSCPERMGEGRIVCELTVAAPEGALLSWADALVVEAPDFALPLRSRVVGRLPEEGARQVVIALPLLATAENTGVLRVRARAVVCPEGREASCVTSSRGLVAPVAVKASPEGRAHPEAARSWPESSVPDRRGSHAIAWPPPGHDPR
;
A
#
# COMPACT_ATOMS: atom_id res chain seq x y z
N MET A 1 20.15 25.81 23.70
CA MET A 1 20.48 25.20 22.39
C MET A 1 19.21 25.27 21.56
N ALA A 2 19.19 26.10 20.52
CA ALA A 2 18.03 26.23 19.66
C ALA A 2 17.98 25.01 18.72
N GLN A 3 17.05 24.10 18.98
CA GLN A 3 16.68 23.04 18.05
C GLN A 3 16.17 23.76 16.80
N GLY A 4 17.02 23.92 15.79
CA GLY A 4 16.59 24.38 14.48
C GLY A 4 15.54 23.41 13.99
N ASP A 5 14.30 23.88 13.91
CA ASP A 5 13.13 23.12 13.52
C ASP A 5 13.27 22.80 12.01
N ALA A 6 14.09 21.80 11.67
CA ALA A 6 14.30 21.38 10.29
C ALA A 6 12.99 20.78 9.79
N ARG A 7 12.21 21.57 9.04
CA ARG A 7 10.91 21.15 8.53
C ARG A 7 11.10 20.48 7.18
N ILE A 8 10.73 19.21 7.10
CA ILE A 8 10.60 18.54 5.80
C ILE A 8 9.48 19.16 4.96
N ALA A 9 9.72 19.22 3.65
CA ALA A 9 8.67 19.36 2.67
C ALA A 9 8.07 17.97 2.41
N ALA A 10 6.75 17.89 2.24
CA ALA A 10 6.10 16.65 1.87
C ALA A 10 4.84 16.93 1.04
N GLU A 11 4.56 16.05 0.10
CA GLU A 11 3.40 16.10 -0.79
C GLU A 11 2.83 14.69 -0.96
N LEU A 12 1.50 14.56 -0.86
CA LEU A 12 0.79 13.30 -0.98
C LEU A 12 -0.19 13.38 -2.15
N SER A 13 -0.06 12.46 -3.09
CA SER A 13 -0.94 12.34 -4.26
C SER A 13 -1.53 10.94 -4.33
N CYS A 14 -2.81 10.84 -4.64
CA CYS A 14 -3.51 9.58 -4.86
C CYS A 14 -4.19 9.65 -6.23
N PRO A 15 -3.87 8.74 -7.17
CA PRO A 15 -4.56 8.69 -8.44
C PRO A 15 -6.02 8.28 -8.24
N GLU A 16 -6.90 8.84 -9.06
CA GLU A 16 -8.27 8.34 -9.20
C GLU A 16 -8.24 6.93 -9.81
N ARG A 17 -9.10 6.04 -9.30
CA ARG A 17 -9.20 4.67 -9.78
C ARG A 17 -10.59 4.38 -10.35
N MET A 18 -10.64 3.53 -11.38
CA MET A 18 -11.86 2.94 -11.90
C MET A 18 -12.04 1.53 -11.34
N GLY A 19 -13.17 1.27 -10.68
CA GLY A 19 -13.49 -0.01 -10.05
C GLY A 19 -12.57 -0.40 -8.89
N GLU A 20 -12.86 -1.56 -8.30
CA GLU A 20 -12.10 -2.12 -7.18
C GLU A 20 -10.64 -2.45 -7.53
N GLY A 21 -9.81 -2.62 -6.50
CA GLY A 21 -8.43 -3.10 -6.59
C GLY A 21 -7.36 -2.08 -6.13
N ARG A 22 -6.12 -2.23 -6.60
CA ARG A 22 -4.96 -1.54 -6.01
C ARG A 22 -4.79 -0.07 -6.39
N ILE A 23 -4.93 0.85 -5.44
CA ILE A 23 -4.49 2.25 -5.59
C ILE A 23 -3.05 2.35 -5.07
N VAL A 24 -2.20 3.12 -5.73
CA VAL A 24 -0.88 3.47 -5.20
C VAL A 24 -0.83 4.97 -5.03
N CYS A 25 -1.00 5.44 -3.80
CA CYS A 25 -0.72 6.83 -3.47
C CYS A 25 0.78 7.03 -3.35
N GLU A 26 1.28 8.18 -3.77
CA GLU A 26 2.69 8.54 -3.68
C GLU A 26 2.88 9.68 -2.69
N LEU A 27 3.72 9.44 -1.70
CA LEU A 27 4.19 10.47 -0.78
C LEU A 27 5.62 10.87 -1.15
N THR A 28 5.79 12.10 -1.59
CA THR A 28 7.11 12.72 -1.73
C THR A 28 7.51 13.34 -0.41
N VAL A 29 8.72 13.07 0.07
CA VAL A 29 9.34 13.71 1.23
C VAL A 29 10.68 14.31 0.82
N ALA A 30 10.91 15.58 1.12
CA ALA A 30 12.15 16.29 0.80
C ALA A 30 12.74 16.99 2.03
N ALA A 31 14.05 16.90 2.17
CA ALA A 31 14.82 17.67 3.13
C ALA A 31 14.86 19.16 2.71
N PRO A 32 14.97 20.09 3.68
CA PRO A 32 15.24 21.49 3.37
C PRO A 32 16.61 21.66 2.69
N GLU A 33 16.81 22.81 2.05
CA GLU A 33 18.08 23.16 1.42
C GLU A 33 19.26 23.08 2.41
N GLY A 34 20.40 22.52 1.96
CA GLY A 34 21.59 22.32 2.79
C GLY A 34 21.49 21.15 3.77
N ALA A 35 20.48 20.29 3.63
CA ALA A 35 20.33 19.08 4.43
C ALA A 35 19.93 17.87 3.58
N LEU A 36 20.26 16.68 4.08
CA LEU A 36 20.03 15.40 3.44
C LEU A 36 19.12 14.53 4.30
N LEU A 37 18.43 13.59 3.66
CA LEU A 37 17.68 12.55 4.35
C LEU A 37 18.64 11.41 4.70
N SER A 38 18.66 10.99 5.96
CA SER A 38 19.28 9.72 6.36
C SER A 38 18.24 8.62 6.54
N TRP A 39 16.97 9.00 6.74
CA TRP A 39 15.85 8.08 6.87
C TRP A 39 14.52 8.80 6.61
N ALA A 40 13.53 8.10 6.06
CA ALA A 40 12.16 8.58 5.99
C ALA A 40 11.15 7.44 5.99
N ASP A 41 9.95 7.71 6.53
CA ASP A 41 8.80 6.83 6.39
C ASP A 41 7.48 7.61 6.32
N ALA A 42 6.44 6.85 6.01
CA ALA A 42 5.06 7.27 6.04
C ALA A 42 4.28 6.39 7.02
N LEU A 43 3.48 7.02 7.86
CA LEU A 43 2.50 6.36 8.72
C LEU A 43 1.10 6.74 8.27
N VAL A 44 0.30 5.77 7.84
CA VAL A 44 -1.14 5.96 7.62
C VAL A 44 -1.80 6.13 8.98
N VAL A 45 -2.37 7.30 9.20
CA VAL A 45 -3.07 7.65 10.45
C VAL A 45 -4.54 7.27 10.34
N GLU A 46 -5.13 7.50 9.18
CA GLU A 46 -6.53 7.20 8.88
C GLU A 46 -6.68 6.95 7.39
N ALA A 47 -7.53 6.00 7.03
CA ALA A 47 -7.90 5.69 5.66
C ALA A 47 -9.41 5.49 5.60
N PRO A 48 -10.06 5.77 4.47
CA PRO A 48 -11.49 5.54 4.35
C PRO A 48 -11.78 4.03 4.25
N ASP A 49 -12.93 3.60 4.77
CA ASP A 49 -13.28 2.17 4.90
C ASP A 49 -13.29 1.39 3.57
N PHE A 50 -13.51 2.07 2.46
CA PHE A 50 -13.49 1.49 1.11
C PHE A 50 -12.08 1.39 0.49
N ALA A 51 -11.06 1.98 1.11
CA ALA A 51 -9.67 1.98 0.61
C ALA A 51 -8.69 1.57 1.71
N LEU A 52 -8.54 0.26 1.89
CA LEU A 52 -7.78 -0.33 3.00
C LEU A 52 -6.27 -0.23 2.75
N PRO A 53 -5.48 0.33 3.68
CA PRO A 53 -4.03 0.37 3.53
C PRO A 53 -3.43 -1.03 3.64
N LEU A 54 -2.62 -1.44 2.67
CA LEU A 54 -1.95 -2.75 2.72
C LEU A 54 -0.85 -2.79 3.78
N ARG A 55 -0.32 -1.62 4.16
CA ARG A 55 0.60 -1.43 5.28
C ARG A 55 0.27 -0.12 5.96
N SER A 56 0.20 -0.14 7.29
CA SER A 56 0.02 1.08 8.09
C SER A 56 1.28 1.95 8.10
N ARG A 57 2.46 1.36 7.89
CA ARG A 57 3.74 2.05 7.86
C ARG A 57 4.59 1.57 6.68
N VAL A 58 5.15 2.51 5.93
CA VAL A 58 6.05 2.21 4.80
C VAL A 58 7.32 3.05 4.94
N VAL A 59 8.47 2.37 5.04
CA VAL A 59 9.78 3.02 5.08
C VAL A 59 10.21 3.33 3.64
N GLY A 60 10.61 4.58 3.40
CA GLY A 60 11.14 5.01 2.12
C GLY A 60 12.51 4.40 1.88
N ARG A 61 12.74 3.92 0.66
CA ARG A 61 14.07 3.52 0.20
C ARG A 61 14.74 4.75 -0.40
N LEU A 62 15.72 5.32 0.30
CA LEU A 62 16.53 6.39 -0.24
C LEU A 62 17.26 5.87 -1.50
N PRO A 63 17.25 6.62 -2.62
CA PRO A 63 17.87 6.18 -3.87
C PRO A 63 19.39 6.04 -3.72
N GLU A 64 19.99 6.90 -2.91
CA GLU A 64 21.41 6.93 -2.59
C GLU A 64 21.60 7.48 -1.17
N GLU A 65 22.78 7.24 -0.59
CA GLU A 65 23.14 7.84 0.68
C GLU A 65 23.22 9.36 0.52
N GLY A 66 22.57 10.10 1.42
CA GLY A 66 22.51 11.55 1.31
C GLY A 66 21.50 12.08 0.29
N ALA A 67 20.50 11.29 -0.12
CA ALA A 67 19.43 11.80 -0.97
C ALA A 67 18.68 12.98 -0.31
N ARG A 68 18.36 14.02 -1.09
CA ARG A 68 17.54 15.15 -0.62
C ARG A 68 16.04 14.86 -0.64
N GLN A 69 15.62 13.83 -1.38
CA GLN A 69 14.22 13.49 -1.57
C GLN A 69 14.03 11.97 -1.67
N VAL A 70 12.85 11.51 -1.27
CA VAL A 70 12.39 10.13 -1.48
C VAL A 70 10.91 10.11 -1.80
N VAL A 71 10.51 9.17 -2.66
CA VAL A 71 9.11 8.85 -2.95
C VAL A 71 8.75 7.55 -2.24
N ILE A 72 7.67 7.58 -1.46
CA ILE A 72 7.16 6.45 -0.69
C ILE A 72 5.81 6.04 -1.25
N ALA A 73 5.75 4.84 -1.80
CA ALA A 73 4.51 4.26 -2.32
C ALA A 73 3.64 3.72 -1.17
N LEU A 74 2.41 4.22 -1.08
CA LEU A 74 1.39 3.83 -0.11
C LEU A 74 0.27 3.07 -0.84
N PRO A 75 0.39 1.75 -0.95
CA PRO A 75 -0.63 0.95 -1.61
C PRO A 75 -1.87 0.80 -0.74
N LEU A 76 -3.03 1.10 -1.32
CA LEU A 76 -4.36 0.85 -0.78
C LEU A 76 -5.08 -0.20 -1.63
N LEU A 77 -5.97 -0.95 -1.01
CA LEU A 77 -6.93 -1.83 -1.68
C LEU A 77 -8.30 -1.15 -1.68
N ALA A 78 -8.76 -0.72 -2.86
CA ALA A 78 -10.13 -0.29 -3.09
C ALA A 78 -11.07 -1.50 -3.10
N THR A 79 -12.11 -1.46 -2.28
CA THR A 79 -13.12 -2.52 -2.15
C THR A 79 -14.51 -2.06 -2.55
N ALA A 80 -14.71 -0.77 -2.79
CA ALA A 80 -15.96 -0.21 -3.27
C ALA A 80 -15.74 1.13 -3.97
N GLU A 81 -16.73 1.53 -4.76
CA GLU A 81 -16.82 2.84 -5.37
C GLU A 81 -17.23 3.89 -4.34
N ASN A 82 -16.35 4.87 -4.08
CA ASN A 82 -16.63 5.97 -3.17
C ASN A 82 -15.55 7.06 -3.26
N THR A 83 -15.75 8.17 -2.55
CA THR A 83 -14.72 9.17 -2.28
C THR A 83 -14.51 9.31 -0.77
N GLY A 84 -13.27 9.59 -0.40
CA GLY A 84 -12.86 9.69 1.00
C GLY A 84 -11.52 10.36 1.14
N VAL A 85 -10.96 10.30 2.33
CA VAL A 85 -9.75 11.04 2.69
C VAL A 85 -8.74 10.10 3.32
N LEU A 86 -7.52 10.11 2.80
CA LEU A 86 -6.36 9.47 3.41
C LEU A 86 -5.59 10.49 4.25
N ARG A 87 -5.32 10.16 5.51
CA ARG A 87 -4.47 10.97 6.41
C ARG A 87 -3.17 10.22 6.67
N VAL A 88 -2.05 10.89 6.42
CA VAL A 88 -0.70 10.33 6.54
C VAL A 88 0.17 11.25 7.38
N ARG A 89 1.07 10.67 8.17
CA ARG A 89 2.17 11.40 8.80
C ARG A 89 3.48 11.00 8.13
N ALA A 90 4.07 11.92 7.39
CA ALA A 90 5.45 11.81 6.91
C ALA A 90 6.40 12.03 8.08
N ARG A 91 7.45 11.21 8.18
CA ARG A 91 8.52 11.38 9.15
C ARG A 91 9.86 11.19 8.47
N ALA A 92 10.85 11.92 8.93
CA ALA A 92 12.21 11.80 8.42
C ALA A 92 13.24 12.10 9.51
N VAL A 93 14.45 11.63 9.27
CA VAL A 93 15.66 12.13 9.92
C VAL A 93 16.41 12.95 8.87
N VAL A 94 16.66 14.20 9.22
CA VAL A 94 17.30 15.21 8.36
C VAL A 94 18.64 15.57 8.98
N CYS A 95 19.70 15.47 8.19
CA CYS A 95 21.07 15.76 8.61
C CYS A 95 21.60 16.95 7.82
N PRO A 96 22.14 18.00 8.46
CA PRO A 96 22.81 19.05 7.72
C PRO A 96 23.99 18.47 6.93
N GLU A 97 24.19 18.95 5.70
CA GLU A 97 25.27 18.48 4.85
C GLU A 97 26.64 18.60 5.55
N GLY A 98 27.43 17.52 5.51
CA GLY A 98 28.74 17.44 6.19
C GLY A 98 28.69 17.41 7.72
N ARG A 99 27.51 17.29 8.35
CA ARG A 99 27.33 17.29 9.81
C ARG A 99 26.33 16.23 10.29
N GLU A 100 26.65 14.96 10.05
CA GLU A 100 25.83 13.80 10.46
C GLU A 100 25.60 13.73 11.97
N ALA A 101 26.54 14.17 12.81
CA ALA A 101 26.34 14.21 14.26
C ALA A 101 25.23 15.17 14.72
N SER A 102 24.67 15.99 13.83
CA SER A 102 23.64 17.00 14.10
C SER A 102 22.28 16.67 13.45
N CYS A 103 22.04 15.41 13.10
CA CYS A 103 20.74 15.00 12.54
C CYS A 103 19.58 15.27 13.52
N VAL A 104 18.43 15.64 12.97
CA VAL A 104 17.19 15.88 13.73
C VAL A 104 16.03 15.13 13.11
N THR A 105 15.08 14.71 13.94
CA THR A 105 13.81 14.13 13.46
C THR A 105 12.84 15.25 13.08
N SER A 106 12.07 15.00 12.03
CA SER A 106 11.06 15.93 11.54
C SER A 106 9.82 15.16 11.10
N SER A 107 8.65 15.77 11.22
CA SER A 107 7.40 15.14 10.80
C SER A 107 6.37 16.15 10.31
N ARG A 108 5.54 15.72 9.36
CA ARG A 108 4.48 16.53 8.76
C ARG A 108 3.23 15.69 8.53
N GLY A 109 2.07 16.22 8.93
CA GLY A 109 0.78 15.64 8.61
C GLY A 109 0.33 16.04 7.20
N LEU A 110 -0.25 15.10 6.46
CA LEU A 110 -0.79 15.28 5.11
C LEU A 110 -2.17 14.66 4.99
N VAL A 111 -2.94 15.22 4.09
CA VAL A 111 -4.30 14.80 3.78
C VAL A 111 -4.43 14.79 2.27
N ALA A 112 -4.94 13.70 1.69
CA ALA A 112 -5.22 13.60 0.27
C ALA A 112 -6.58 12.96 0.02
N PRO A 113 -7.32 13.40 -1.03
CA PRO A 113 -8.53 12.71 -1.45
C PRO A 113 -8.19 11.34 -2.06
N VAL A 114 -9.05 10.37 -1.82
CA VAL A 114 -9.04 9.06 -2.49
C VAL A 114 -10.37 8.91 -3.20
N ALA A 115 -10.34 8.57 -4.49
CA ALA A 115 -11.54 8.44 -5.31
C ALA A 115 -11.51 7.15 -6.11
N VAL A 116 -12.58 6.36 -5.99
CA VAL A 116 -12.84 5.16 -6.78
C VAL A 116 -14.17 5.37 -7.49
N LYS A 117 -14.14 5.44 -8.82
CA LYS A 117 -15.32 5.62 -9.66
C LYS A 117 -15.79 4.32 -10.27
N ALA A 118 -17.06 4.30 -10.68
CA ALA A 118 -17.65 3.20 -11.41
C ALA A 118 -16.87 2.86 -12.68
N SER A 119 -16.47 1.59 -12.83
CA SER A 119 -15.91 1.13 -14.09
C SER A 119 -17.01 1.11 -15.17
N PRO A 120 -16.80 1.71 -16.34
CA PRO A 120 -17.79 1.71 -17.43
C PRO A 120 -18.14 0.30 -17.92
N GLU A 121 -17.27 -0.69 -17.65
CA GLU A 121 -17.43 -2.08 -18.07
C GLU A 121 -18.47 -2.86 -17.23
N GLY A 122 -18.89 -2.33 -16.07
CA GLY A 122 -19.87 -2.98 -15.17
C GLY A 122 -21.35 -2.80 -15.56
N ARG A 123 -21.66 -2.00 -16.60
CA ARG A 123 -23.06 -1.77 -17.06
C ARG A 123 -23.57 -2.73 -18.13
N ALA A 124 -22.77 -3.71 -18.56
CA ALA A 124 -23.18 -4.67 -19.58
C ALA A 124 -22.82 -6.12 -19.24
N HIS A 125 -23.60 -6.76 -18.34
CA HIS A 125 -24.04 -8.15 -18.51
C HIS A 125 -25.17 -8.53 -17.53
N PRO A 126 -26.44 -8.17 -17.81
CA PRO A 126 -27.58 -8.77 -17.12
C PRO A 126 -28.04 -10.13 -17.69
N GLU A 127 -27.23 -10.84 -18.50
CA GLU A 127 -27.74 -11.99 -19.28
C GLU A 127 -26.84 -13.24 -19.37
N ALA A 128 -25.81 -13.40 -18.54
CA ALA A 128 -25.04 -14.67 -18.50
C ALA A 128 -25.53 -15.66 -17.42
N ALA A 129 -26.68 -15.41 -16.79
CA ALA A 129 -27.26 -16.30 -15.77
C ALA A 129 -28.26 -17.34 -16.34
N ARG A 130 -28.33 -17.54 -17.67
CA ARG A 130 -29.23 -18.55 -18.27
C ARG A 130 -28.55 -19.37 -19.36
N SER A 131 -27.63 -20.24 -19.00
CA SER A 131 -27.46 -21.57 -19.64
C SER A 131 -26.25 -22.29 -19.04
N TRP A 132 -26.44 -22.98 -17.93
CA TRP A 132 -25.65 -24.19 -17.70
C TRP A 132 -26.45 -25.35 -18.29
N PRO A 133 -25.95 -26.07 -19.31
CA PRO A 133 -26.57 -27.31 -19.71
C PRO A 133 -26.46 -28.29 -18.54
N GLU A 134 -27.58 -28.85 -18.14
CA GLU A 134 -27.77 -29.76 -17.00
C GLU A 134 -27.03 -31.12 -17.16
N SER A 135 -26.18 -31.26 -18.18
CA SER A 135 -25.51 -32.50 -18.58
C SER A 135 -24.15 -32.74 -17.93
N SER A 136 -23.80 -32.01 -16.86
CA SER A 136 -22.48 -32.14 -16.20
C SER A 136 -22.55 -32.62 -14.76
N VAL A 137 -23.60 -33.35 -14.37
CA VAL A 137 -23.64 -34.09 -13.09
C VAL A 137 -23.01 -35.47 -13.32
N PRO A 138 -21.83 -35.79 -12.75
CA PRO A 138 -21.30 -37.14 -12.81
C PRO A 138 -22.15 -38.07 -11.93
N ASP A 139 -22.55 -39.20 -12.51
CA ASP A 139 -23.33 -40.27 -11.87
C ASP A 139 -22.62 -40.76 -10.58
N ARG A 140 -23.31 -40.64 -9.43
CA ARG A 140 -22.86 -41.21 -8.15
C ARG A 140 -23.09 -42.72 -8.16
N ARG A 141 -22.27 -43.46 -8.89
CA ARG A 141 -22.21 -44.92 -8.75
C ARG A 141 -20.79 -45.42 -9.00
N GLY A 142 -20.03 -45.51 -7.91
CA GLY A 142 -18.66 -46.02 -7.95
C GLY A 142 -17.87 -45.77 -6.67
N SER A 143 -18.41 -46.20 -5.53
CA SER A 143 -17.66 -46.23 -4.27
C SER A 143 -16.49 -47.22 -4.37
N HIS A 144 -15.26 -46.72 -4.44
CA HIS A 144 -14.10 -47.49 -3.98
C HIS A 144 -13.22 -46.60 -3.11
N ALA A 145 -13.26 -46.89 -1.81
CA ALA A 145 -12.36 -46.37 -0.81
C ALA A 145 -10.92 -46.72 -1.17
N ILE A 146 -10.02 -45.74 -1.14
CA ILE A 146 -8.59 -46.00 -1.09
C ILE A 146 -8.14 -45.68 0.34
N ALA A 147 -7.90 -46.75 1.08
CA ALA A 147 -7.34 -46.76 2.41
C ALA A 147 -5.86 -46.39 2.37
N TRP A 148 -5.46 -45.54 3.32
CA TRP A 148 -4.07 -45.29 3.69
C TRP A 148 -3.47 -46.51 4.41
N PRO A 149 -2.16 -46.75 4.29
CA PRO A 149 -1.38 -47.00 5.52
C PRO A 149 -0.05 -46.22 5.55
N PRO A 150 0.50 -45.85 6.74
CA PRO A 150 1.88 -45.44 6.90
C PRO A 150 2.74 -46.61 7.45
N PRO A 151 3.98 -46.36 7.92
CA PRO A 151 5.26 -46.44 7.22
C PRO A 151 6.00 -47.79 7.43
N GLY A 152 6.97 -48.11 6.56
CA GLY A 152 7.86 -49.28 6.72
C GLY A 152 9.30 -48.91 7.03
N HIS A 153 9.73 -49.15 8.28
CA HIS A 153 11.07 -49.66 8.65
C HIS A 153 11.15 -51.13 8.14
N ASP A 154 12.24 -51.78 7.71
CA ASP A 154 13.61 -51.89 8.23
C ASP A 154 14.47 -52.78 7.25
N PRO A 155 15.61 -53.39 7.63
CA PRO A 155 16.98 -53.08 7.22
C PRO A 155 17.59 -54.06 6.18
N ARG A 156 18.69 -53.65 5.52
CA ARG A 156 19.86 -54.50 5.20
C ARG A 156 21.11 -53.65 5.07
#